data_AF-Q5H083-F1
#
_entry.id   AF-Q5H083-F1
#
_cell.length_a   1.000
_cell.length_b   1.000
_cell.length_c   1.000
_cell.angle_alpha   90.00
_cell.angle_beta   90.00
_cell.angle_gamma   90.00
#
_symmetry.space_group_name_H-M   'P 1'
#
loop_
_entity.id
_entity.type
_entity.pdbx_description
1 polymer ?
#
loop_
_entity_poly.entity_id
_entity_poly.type
_entity_poly.pdbx_seq_one_letter_code
_entity_poly.pdbx_strand_id
1 'polypeptide(L)' 'MSINTLQFQAGLSMPEFFASYGTEAKCYRALYRWRWRRPPQV' A
#
# COMPACT_ATOMS: atom_id res chain seq x y z
N MET A 1 -25.97 -12.47 14.17
CA MET A 1 -24.80 -11.63 13.84
C MET A 1 -24.42 -11.90 12.39
N SER A 2 -24.29 -10.88 11.53
CA SER A 2 -23.80 -11.08 10.16
C SER A 2 -22.29 -11.28 10.20
N ILE A 3 -21.84 -12.50 9.94
CA ILE A 3 -20.41 -12.81 9.73
C ILE A 3 -20.01 -12.10 8.44
N ASN A 4 -19.04 -11.18 8.52
CA ASN A 4 -18.45 -10.58 7.34
C ASN A 4 -17.68 -11.69 6.61
N THR A 5 -18.26 -12.25 5.55
CA THR A 5 -17.69 -13.37 4.79
C THR A 5 -16.36 -13.04 4.12
N LEU A 6 -15.99 -11.76 4.07
CA LEU A 6 -14.74 -11.24 3.53
C LEU A 6 -13.82 -10.72 4.65
N GLN A 7 -13.54 -11.56 5.64
CA GLN A 7 -12.57 -11.25 6.70
C GLN A 7 -11.11 -11.46 6.32
N PHE A 8 -10.84 -12.01 5.14
CA PHE A 8 -9.49 -12.15 4.62
C PHE A 8 -9.22 -11.10 3.54
N GLN A 9 -8.52 -10.05 3.91
CA GLN A 9 -7.73 -9.29 2.95
C GLN A 9 -6.40 -10.05 2.78
N ALA A 10 -6.07 -10.41 1.55
CA ALA A 10 -4.75 -10.95 1.25
C ALA A 10 -3.70 -9.90 1.63
N GLY A 11 -2.94 -10.19 2.69
CA GLY A 11 -1.80 -9.37 3.09
C GLY A 11 -0.66 -9.50 2.09
N LEU A 12 0.27 -8.55 2.14
CA LEU A 12 1.52 -8.66 1.40
C LEU A 12 2.43 -9.68 2.08
N SER A 13 3.10 -10.52 1.29
CA SER A 13 4.23 -11.29 1.81
C SER A 13 5.37 -10.36 2.24
N MET A 14 6.27 -10.85 3.10
CA MET A 14 7.44 -10.06 3.53
C MET A 14 8.30 -9.55 2.36
N PRO A 15 8.60 -10.34 1.31
CA PRO A 15 9.31 -9.83 0.14
C PRO A 15 8.56 -8.73 -0.60
N GLU A 16 7.24 -8.86 -0.77
CA GLU A 16 6.41 -7.85 -1.44
C GLU A 16 6.31 -6.56 -0.62
N PHE A 17 6.28 -6.70 0.71
CA PHE A 17 6.32 -5.58 1.63
C PHE A 17 7.64 -4.81 1.49
N PHE A 18 8.80 -5.48 1.53
CA PHE A 18 10.09 -4.80 1.35
C PHE A 18 10.29 -4.24 -0.07
N ALA A 19 9.74 -4.92 -1.08
CA ALA A 19 9.73 -4.42 -2.45
C ALA A 19 8.99 -3.06 -2.53
N SER A 20 7.86 -2.94 -1.84
CA SER A 20 6.97 -1.78 -1.89
C SER A 20 7.30 -0.68 -0.86
N TYR A 21 7.86 -1.03 0.29
CA TYR A 21 8.00 -0.15 1.47
C TYR A 21 9.34 -0.27 2.21
N GLY A 22 10.30 -1.07 1.72
CA GLY A 22 11.53 -1.39 2.46
C GLY A 22 12.53 -0.25 2.68
N THR A 23 12.23 0.97 2.24
CA THR A 23 13.09 2.16 2.41
C THR A 23 12.21 3.39 2.55
N GLU A 24 12.70 4.44 3.20
CA GLU A 24 11.98 5.70 3.36
C GLU A 24 11.51 6.31 2.03
N ALA A 25 12.36 6.32 0.99
CA ALA A 25 12.00 6.84 -0.33
C ALA A 25 10.84 6.07 -0.99
N LYS A 26 10.78 4.75 -0.79
CA LYS A 26 9.66 3.91 -1.27
C LYS A 26 8.37 4.23 -0.54
N CYS A 27 8.42 4.36 0.79
CA CYS A 27 7.28 4.77 1.61
C CYS A 27 6.74 6.14 1.18
N TYR A 28 7.63 7.11 0.97
CA TYR A 28 7.26 8.45 0.52
C TYR A 28 6.53 8.40 -0.83
N ARG A 29 7.08 7.67 -1.81
CA ARG A 29 6.45 7.51 -3.13
C ARG A 29 5.09 6.83 -3.07
N ALA A 30 4.95 5.80 -2.21
CA ALA A 30 3.68 5.10 -2.00
C ALA A 30 2.63 6.03 -1.38
N LEU A 31 3.02 6.81 -0.36
CA LEU A 31 2.16 7.78 0.31
C LEU A 31 1.66 8.86 -0.66
N TYR A 32 2.55 9.42 -1.49
CA TYR A 32 2.19 10.43 -2.48
C TYR A 32 1.20 9.90 -3.51
N ARG A 33 1.43 8.70 -4.06
CA ARG A 33 0.52 8.04 -5.01
C ARG A 33 -0.85 7.73 -4.40
N TRP A 34 -0.87 7.27 -3.15
CA TRP A 34 -2.10 6.95 -2.46
C TRP A 34 -2.97 8.19 -2.22
N ARG A 35 -2.33 9.27 -1.78
CA ARG A 35 -3.03 10.51 -1.43
C ARG A 35 -3.39 11.37 -2.65
N TRP A 36 -2.61 11.32 -3.73
CA TRP A 36 -2.89 12.03 -4.98
C TRP A 36 -2.91 11.08 -6.17
N ARG A 37 -4.13 10.74 -6.65
CA ARG A 37 -4.36 9.89 -7.83
C ARG A 37 -3.75 10.43 -9.13
N ARG A 38 -3.35 11.71 -9.16
CA ARG A 38 -2.55 12.31 -10.23
C ARG A 38 -1.46 13.15 -9.57
N PRO A 39 -0.18 12.74 -9.61
CA PRO A 39 0.89 13.57 -9.07
C PRO A 39 0.96 14.86 -9.90
N PRO A 40 1.12 16.04 -9.27
CA PRO A 40 1.46 17.25 -10.02
C PRO A 40 2.78 17.01 -10.74
N GLN A 41 2.82 17.34 -12.03
CA GLN A 41 4.05 17.25 -12.83
C GLN A 41 4.94 18.42 -12.41
N VAL A 42 5.88 18.16 -11.50
CA VAL A 42 6.96 19.07 -11.15
C VAL A 42 8.26 18.30 -11.30
#